data_AF-A0A8S3G7Q0-F1
#
_entry.id   AF-A0A8S3G7Q0-F1
#
_cell.length_a   1.000
_cell.length_b   1.000
_cell.length_c   1.000
_cell.angle_alpha   90.00
_cell.angle_beta   90.00
_cell.angle_gamma   90.00
#
_symmetry.space_group_name_H-M   'P 1'
#
loop_
_entity.id
_entity.type
_entity.pdbx_description
1 polymer ?
#
loop_
_entity_poly.entity_id
_entity_poly.type
_entity_poly.pdbx_seq_one_letter_code
_entity_poly.pdbx_strand_id
1 'polypeptide(L)'
;DEKDPKTYKDVPPNTRMIDAFKKFGLDQDTIDFTGHALALHSDDDYLEKPALETIKRIKLYSESLARYGKSPYLYPLYGLGELPQGFARLSAIYGGTYMLDKPADEIVYENGVVVGVRSGDQVARCKAVICDPSYAQDKVKKVGQVIRAICLLRHPVNVGSNASPGSIQIIIPQKQVQRHNDIYVCCMAQTNMVTPKDWYVALVSTTVETSNPEAEIRPGLALLEPIYQKFVSVSDLYEPIEDGTTSRVRF
;
A
#
# COMPACT_ATOMS: atom_id res chain seq x y z
N ASP A 1 25.87 -5.99 -6.33
CA ASP A 1 25.83 -4.59 -6.78
C ASP A 1 25.35 -4.64 -8.23
N GLU A 2 24.36 -3.85 -8.60
CA GLU A 2 23.83 -3.80 -9.98
C GLU A 2 24.87 -3.32 -11.01
N LYS A 3 25.98 -2.76 -10.53
CA LYS A 3 27.09 -2.35 -11.38
C LYS A 3 28.17 -3.43 -11.50
N ASP A 4 28.05 -4.54 -10.76
CA ASP A 4 28.99 -5.65 -10.79
C ASP A 4 28.35 -6.92 -11.39
N PRO A 5 28.63 -7.21 -12.68
CA PRO A 5 28.12 -8.40 -13.37
C PRO A 5 28.46 -9.73 -12.69
N LYS A 6 29.53 -9.78 -11.86
CA LYS A 6 29.90 -11.01 -11.14
C LYS A 6 28.87 -11.40 -10.09
N THR A 7 28.07 -10.44 -9.63
CA THR A 7 27.03 -10.71 -8.63
C THR A 7 25.80 -11.41 -9.20
N TYR A 8 25.70 -11.54 -10.52
CA TYR A 8 24.52 -12.09 -11.21
C TYR A 8 24.49 -13.60 -11.32
N LYS A 9 25.63 -14.30 -11.12
CA LYS A 9 25.70 -15.78 -11.21
C LYS A 9 24.97 -16.35 -12.44
N ASP A 10 25.21 -15.74 -13.59
CA ASP A 10 24.59 -16.07 -14.89
C ASP A 10 23.07 -15.80 -14.99
N VAL A 11 22.52 -14.92 -14.15
CA VAL A 11 21.16 -14.37 -14.24
C VAL A 11 21.23 -12.87 -14.49
N PRO A 12 21.39 -12.43 -15.75
CA PRO A 12 21.33 -11.02 -16.09
C PRO A 12 20.08 -10.29 -15.54
N PRO A 13 20.17 -9.00 -15.19
CA PRO A 13 19.05 -8.24 -14.63
C PRO A 13 17.78 -8.20 -15.49
N ASN A 14 17.93 -8.37 -16.81
CA ASN A 14 16.85 -8.37 -17.79
C ASN A 14 16.23 -9.76 -18.04
N THR A 15 16.76 -10.82 -17.44
CA THR A 15 16.15 -12.16 -17.48
C THR A 15 14.76 -12.12 -16.83
N ARG A 16 13.78 -12.83 -17.40
CA ARG A 16 12.46 -12.93 -16.77
C ARG A 16 12.59 -13.59 -15.40
N MET A 17 11.80 -13.13 -14.42
CA MET A 17 11.93 -13.65 -13.06
C MET A 17 11.66 -15.17 -12.97
N ILE A 18 10.73 -15.69 -13.77
CA ILE A 18 10.47 -17.14 -13.83
C ILE A 18 11.69 -17.96 -14.28
N ASP A 19 12.47 -17.44 -15.23
CA ASP A 19 13.66 -18.11 -15.73
C ASP A 19 14.81 -18.03 -14.70
N ALA A 20 14.89 -16.93 -13.96
CA ALA A 20 15.79 -16.79 -12.82
C ALA A 20 15.48 -17.82 -11.72
N PHE A 21 14.21 -18.00 -11.35
CA PHE A 21 13.81 -19.02 -10.37
C PHE A 21 14.12 -20.44 -10.84
N LYS A 22 13.82 -20.76 -12.11
CA LYS A 22 14.15 -22.06 -12.71
C LYS A 22 15.66 -22.35 -12.69
N LYS A 23 16.49 -21.34 -12.96
CA LYS A 23 17.96 -21.46 -12.92
C LYS A 23 18.46 -21.88 -11.53
N PHE A 24 17.81 -21.43 -10.46
CA PHE A 24 18.14 -21.83 -9.08
C PHE A 24 17.35 -23.05 -8.58
N GLY A 25 16.49 -23.65 -9.42
CA GLY A 25 15.74 -24.85 -9.09
C GLY A 25 14.71 -24.67 -7.99
N LEU A 26 14.12 -23.47 -7.85
CA LEU A 26 13.07 -23.24 -6.86
C LEU A 26 11.76 -23.94 -7.28
N ASP A 27 11.12 -24.60 -6.32
CA ASP A 27 9.77 -25.16 -6.50
C ASP A 27 8.68 -24.06 -6.44
N GLN A 28 7.44 -24.44 -6.75
CA GLN A 28 6.33 -23.49 -6.83
C GLN A 28 6.03 -22.81 -5.49
N ASP A 29 6.08 -23.55 -4.39
CA ASP A 29 5.80 -23.01 -3.05
C ASP A 29 6.88 -21.99 -2.64
N THR A 30 8.14 -22.26 -2.98
CA THR A 30 9.25 -21.33 -2.72
C THR A 30 9.16 -20.09 -3.62
N ILE A 31 8.73 -20.24 -4.87
CA ILE A 31 8.47 -19.12 -5.78
C ILE A 31 7.37 -18.23 -5.20
N ASP A 32 6.25 -18.81 -4.79
CA ASP A 32 5.11 -18.09 -4.22
C ASP A 32 5.51 -17.36 -2.94
N PHE A 33 6.20 -18.05 -2.01
CA PHE A 33 6.71 -17.43 -0.79
C PHE A 33 7.67 -16.27 -1.10
N THR A 34 8.60 -16.46 -2.03
CA THR A 34 9.60 -15.44 -2.39
C THR A 34 8.96 -14.24 -3.07
N GLY A 35 8.03 -14.45 -3.99
CA GLY A 35 7.32 -13.38 -4.70
C GLY A 35 6.41 -12.57 -3.79
N HIS A 36 5.57 -13.25 -3.01
CA HIS A 36 4.51 -12.61 -2.26
C HIS A 36 4.95 -12.18 -0.86
N ALA A 37 5.73 -13.00 -0.13
CA ALA A 37 6.09 -12.71 1.25
C ALA A 37 7.41 -11.91 1.40
N LEU A 38 8.35 -12.04 0.44
CA LEU A 38 9.62 -11.30 0.45
C LEU A 38 9.62 -10.13 -0.52
N ALA A 39 9.26 -10.34 -1.79
CA ALA A 39 9.24 -9.28 -2.79
C ALA A 39 7.96 -8.42 -2.75
N LEU A 40 6.95 -8.86 -2.00
CA LEU A 40 5.68 -8.15 -1.79
C LEU A 40 4.98 -7.78 -3.12
N HIS A 41 5.01 -8.69 -4.10
CA HIS A 41 4.15 -8.60 -5.26
C HIS A 41 2.72 -9.02 -4.88
N SER A 42 1.72 -8.36 -5.44
CA SER A 42 0.30 -8.65 -5.17
C SER A 42 -0.29 -9.68 -6.12
N ASP A 43 0.33 -9.84 -7.30
CA ASP A 43 -0.05 -10.74 -8.37
C ASP A 43 1.20 -11.47 -8.93
N ASP A 44 1.01 -12.37 -9.90
CA ASP A 44 2.09 -13.13 -10.54
C ASP A 44 2.68 -12.45 -11.80
N ASP A 45 2.25 -11.22 -12.15
CA ASP A 45 2.73 -10.53 -13.36
C ASP A 45 4.24 -10.30 -13.34
N TYR A 46 4.84 -10.27 -12.14
CA TYR A 46 6.28 -10.11 -11.95
C TYR A 46 7.10 -11.28 -12.51
N LEU A 47 6.49 -12.47 -12.69
CA LEU A 47 7.17 -13.66 -13.22
C LEU A 47 7.67 -13.45 -14.65
N GLU A 48 6.90 -12.71 -15.45
CA GLU A 48 7.22 -12.39 -16.85
C GLU A 48 8.02 -11.09 -17.00
N LYS A 49 8.18 -10.31 -15.92
CA LYS A 49 8.94 -9.05 -15.91
C LYS A 49 10.44 -9.30 -15.65
N PRO A 50 11.31 -8.33 -15.99
CA PRO A 50 12.74 -8.38 -15.65
C PRO A 50 13.00 -8.64 -14.16
N ALA A 51 13.89 -9.58 -13.86
CA ALA A 51 14.21 -10.03 -12.51
C ALA A 51 14.77 -8.92 -11.61
N LEU A 52 15.38 -7.88 -12.19
CA LEU A 52 16.01 -6.79 -11.46
C LEU A 52 15.10 -6.16 -10.39
N GLU A 53 13.85 -5.87 -10.73
CA GLU A 53 12.90 -5.23 -9.81
C GLU A 53 12.58 -6.15 -8.62
N THR A 54 12.33 -7.42 -8.89
CA THR A 54 12.06 -8.42 -7.85
C THR A 54 13.28 -8.65 -6.97
N ILE A 55 14.49 -8.71 -7.54
CA ILE A 55 15.74 -8.83 -6.78
C ILE A 55 15.94 -7.61 -5.87
N LYS A 56 15.66 -6.40 -6.34
CA LYS A 56 15.70 -5.17 -5.52
C LYS A 56 14.75 -5.23 -4.34
N ARG A 57 13.51 -5.68 -4.57
CA ARG A 57 12.50 -5.84 -3.52
C ARG A 57 12.92 -6.86 -2.45
N ILE A 58 13.41 -8.03 -2.87
CA ILE A 58 13.92 -9.06 -1.96
C ILE A 58 15.10 -8.53 -1.13
N LYS A 59 16.03 -7.84 -1.79
CA LYS A 59 17.18 -7.22 -1.10
C LYS A 59 16.72 -6.18 -0.08
N LEU A 60 15.79 -5.30 -0.46
CA LEU A 60 15.20 -4.31 0.43
C LEU A 60 14.55 -4.95 1.66
N TYR A 61 13.77 -6.03 1.46
CA TYR A 61 13.18 -6.79 2.56
C TYR A 61 14.26 -7.29 3.53
N SER A 62 15.32 -7.94 3.00
CA SER A 62 16.40 -8.48 3.80
C SER A 62 17.17 -7.40 4.57
N GLU A 63 17.44 -6.26 3.94
CA GLU A 63 18.14 -5.13 4.56
C GLU A 63 17.28 -4.48 5.67
N SER A 64 15.98 -4.33 5.43
CA SER A 64 15.03 -3.83 6.43
C SER A 64 14.92 -4.77 7.63
N LEU A 65 14.83 -6.08 7.39
CA LEU A 65 14.81 -7.10 8.44
C LEU A 65 16.11 -7.10 9.26
N ALA A 66 17.27 -7.03 8.59
CA ALA A 66 18.57 -7.02 9.25
C ALA A 66 18.77 -5.80 10.17
N ARG A 67 18.09 -4.69 9.90
CA ARG A 67 18.21 -3.45 10.69
C ARG A 67 17.55 -3.54 12.07
N TYR A 68 16.37 -4.16 12.18
CA TYR A 68 15.57 -4.18 13.43
C TYR A 68 15.22 -5.58 13.96
N GLY A 69 15.56 -6.63 13.21
CA GLY A 69 15.59 -8.03 13.65
C GLY A 69 14.26 -8.77 13.77
N LYS A 70 13.13 -8.09 14.01
CA LYS A 70 11.83 -8.75 14.21
C LYS A 70 11.00 -8.86 12.93
N SER A 71 10.98 -7.80 12.13
CA SER A 71 10.23 -7.71 10.87
C SER A 71 10.85 -6.60 10.03
N PRO A 72 10.59 -6.55 8.70
CA PRO A 72 11.04 -5.44 7.85
C PRO A 72 10.18 -4.17 8.01
N TYR A 73 9.16 -4.19 8.87
CA TYR A 73 8.14 -3.14 8.96
C TYR A 73 8.34 -2.24 10.18
N LEU A 74 7.98 -0.97 10.00
CA LEU A 74 7.80 0.01 11.06
C LEU A 74 6.37 0.53 11.00
N TYR A 75 5.84 0.93 12.15
CA TYR A 75 4.56 1.59 12.25
C TYR A 75 4.67 2.78 13.20
N PRO A 76 4.26 4.00 12.80
CA PRO A 76 4.35 5.16 13.67
C PRO A 76 3.46 4.98 14.89
N LEU A 77 4.00 5.38 16.04
CA LEU A 77 3.20 5.50 17.25
C LEU A 77 2.06 6.50 16.99
N TYR A 78 0.87 6.22 17.52
CA TYR A 78 -0.38 6.97 17.26
C TYR A 78 -0.95 6.85 15.84
N GLY A 79 -0.35 6.03 14.99
CA GLY A 79 -0.92 5.67 13.68
C GLY A 79 -0.44 6.54 12.52
N LEU A 80 -0.88 6.17 11.32
CA LEU A 80 -0.43 6.78 10.06
C LEU A 80 -0.78 8.27 9.95
N GLY A 81 -1.73 8.77 10.76
CA GLY A 81 -2.08 10.19 10.84
C GLY A 81 -0.94 11.10 11.31
N GLU A 82 0.10 10.55 11.96
CA GLU A 82 1.28 11.32 12.35
C GLU A 82 2.16 11.71 11.15
N LEU A 83 2.13 10.93 10.06
CA LEU A 83 2.91 11.23 8.86
C LEU A 83 2.46 12.56 8.20
N PRO A 84 1.18 12.75 7.80
CA PRO A 84 0.73 14.01 7.22
C PRO A 84 0.86 15.18 8.21
N GLN A 85 0.66 14.97 9.51
CA GLN A 85 0.91 16.01 10.53
C GLN A 85 2.38 16.46 10.56
N GLY A 86 3.31 15.51 10.51
CA GLY A 86 4.75 15.78 10.46
C GLY A 86 5.15 16.57 9.22
N PHE A 87 4.65 16.18 8.04
CA PHE A 87 4.90 16.92 6.79
C PHE A 87 4.24 18.31 6.79
N ALA A 88 3.04 18.45 7.36
CA ALA A 88 2.38 19.75 7.49
C ALA A 88 3.20 20.71 8.36
N ARG A 89 3.70 20.22 9.51
CA ARG A 89 4.61 20.99 10.36
C ARG A 89 5.90 21.35 9.62
N LEU A 90 6.50 20.41 8.91
CA LEU A 90 7.72 20.67 8.14
C LEU A 90 7.49 21.79 7.12
N SER A 91 6.40 21.71 6.35
CA SER A 91 6.06 22.74 5.38
C SER A 91 5.79 24.10 6.03
N ALA A 92 5.18 24.15 7.22
CA ALA A 92 4.99 25.39 7.97
C ALA A 92 6.30 26.06 8.41
N ILE A 93 7.33 25.27 8.77
CA ILE A 93 8.68 25.79 9.07
C ILE A 93 9.26 26.54 7.86
N TYR A 94 8.93 26.10 6.64
CA TYR A 94 9.34 26.72 5.39
C TYR A 94 8.33 27.75 4.85
N GLY A 95 7.39 28.22 5.68
CA GLY A 95 6.43 29.28 5.33
C GLY A 95 5.14 28.80 4.65
N GLY A 96 4.91 27.48 4.57
CA GLY A 96 3.65 26.92 4.11
C GLY A 96 2.51 27.21 5.10
N THR A 97 1.29 27.42 4.58
CA THR A 97 0.08 27.57 5.41
C THR A 97 -0.90 26.46 5.06
N TYR A 98 -1.38 25.74 6.08
CA TYR A 98 -2.39 24.68 5.92
C TYR A 98 -3.76 25.22 6.26
N MET A 99 -4.73 24.97 5.39
CA MET A 99 -6.13 25.33 5.60
C MET A 99 -6.95 24.04 5.61
N LEU A 100 -7.53 23.71 6.76
CA LEU A 100 -8.53 22.66 6.90
C LEU A 100 -9.93 23.27 6.84
N ASP A 101 -10.95 22.45 6.58
CA ASP A 101 -12.33 22.91 6.44
C ASP A 101 -12.47 24.05 5.40
N LYS A 102 -11.70 23.94 4.31
CA LYS A 102 -11.64 24.93 3.24
C LYS A 102 -11.94 24.24 1.90
N PRO A 103 -13.17 24.35 1.39
CA PRO A 103 -13.55 23.69 0.14
C PRO A 103 -12.77 24.27 -1.04
N ALA A 104 -12.30 23.41 -1.95
CA ALA A 104 -11.76 23.82 -3.24
C ALA A 104 -12.85 23.68 -4.29
N ASP A 105 -13.58 24.76 -4.55
CA ASP A 105 -14.78 24.73 -5.39
C ASP A 105 -14.44 24.48 -6.87
N GLU A 106 -13.27 24.93 -7.31
CA GLU A 106 -12.87 24.87 -8.72
C GLU A 106 -11.35 25.02 -8.89
N ILE A 107 -10.77 24.16 -9.74
CA ILE A 107 -9.44 24.39 -10.31
C ILE A 107 -9.62 25.28 -11.54
N VAL A 108 -9.01 26.46 -11.52
CA VAL A 108 -9.19 27.49 -12.57
C VAL A 108 -8.15 27.29 -13.66
N TYR A 109 -8.60 27.27 -14.92
CA TYR A 109 -7.76 27.07 -16.10
C TYR A 109 -7.83 28.27 -17.07
N GLU A 110 -6.71 28.57 -17.72
CA GLU A 110 -6.64 29.47 -18.87
C GLU A 110 -5.87 28.75 -19.99
N ASN A 111 -6.45 28.64 -21.18
CA ASN A 111 -5.88 27.90 -22.32
C ASN A 111 -5.46 26.46 -21.99
N GLY A 112 -6.24 25.78 -21.13
CA GLY A 112 -5.98 24.40 -20.72
C GLY A 112 -4.87 24.22 -19.66
N VAL A 113 -4.29 25.32 -19.16
CA VAL A 113 -3.25 25.31 -18.12
C VAL A 113 -3.82 25.87 -16.82
N VAL A 114 -3.49 25.25 -15.68
CA VAL A 114 -3.93 25.76 -14.38
C VAL A 114 -3.35 27.13 -14.07
N VAL A 115 -4.19 28.00 -13.50
CA VAL A 115 -3.81 29.35 -13.07
C VAL A 115 -4.18 29.65 -11.63
N GLY A 116 -4.98 28.80 -10.97
CA GLY A 116 -5.34 28.97 -9.57
C GLY A 116 -6.35 27.94 -9.08
N VAL A 117 -6.71 28.07 -7.80
CA VAL A 117 -7.80 27.33 -7.16
C VAL A 117 -8.75 28.33 -6.52
N ARG A 118 -10.05 28.18 -6.78
CA ARG A 118 -11.11 29.00 -6.21
C ARG A 118 -11.70 28.35 -4.96
N SER A 119 -11.93 29.15 -3.93
CA SER A 119 -12.60 28.75 -2.69
C SER A 119 -13.47 29.89 -2.19
N GLY A 120 -14.79 29.75 -2.31
CA GLY A 120 -15.75 30.83 -2.19
C GLY A 120 -15.50 31.91 -3.25
N ASP A 121 -15.41 33.15 -2.78
CA ASP A 121 -15.19 34.34 -3.63
C ASP A 121 -13.70 34.62 -3.91
N GLN A 122 -12.79 33.79 -3.40
CA GLN A 122 -11.34 34.00 -3.51
C GLN A 122 -10.69 33.01 -4.46
N VAL A 123 -9.73 33.50 -5.26
CA VAL A 123 -8.89 32.67 -6.13
C VAL A 123 -7.43 32.79 -5.69
N ALA A 124 -6.86 31.69 -5.23
CA ALA A 124 -5.43 31.57 -4.97
C ALA A 124 -4.72 31.23 -6.28
N ARG A 125 -3.92 32.15 -6.83
CA ARG A 125 -3.20 31.94 -8.09
C ARG A 125 -1.97 31.05 -7.89
N CYS A 126 -1.75 30.13 -8.81
CA CYS A 126 -0.63 29.20 -8.76
C CYS A 126 -0.18 28.79 -10.17
N LYS A 127 1.04 28.24 -10.27
CA LYS A 127 1.59 27.76 -11.55
C LYS A 127 1.36 26.26 -11.79
N ALA A 128 0.99 25.53 -10.74
CA ALA A 128 0.71 24.11 -10.73
C ALA A 128 -0.17 23.79 -9.52
N VAL A 129 -0.96 22.73 -9.62
CA VAL A 129 -1.76 22.16 -8.52
C VAL A 129 -1.34 20.70 -8.33
N ILE A 130 -1.18 20.31 -7.07
CA ILE A 130 -1.00 18.91 -6.68
C ILE A 130 -2.23 18.53 -5.86
N CYS A 131 -2.96 17.50 -6.26
CA CYS A 131 -4.19 17.08 -5.60
C CYS A 131 -4.43 15.58 -5.76
N ASP A 132 -5.19 14.99 -4.84
CA ASP A 132 -5.67 13.62 -5.01
C ASP A 132 -6.84 13.55 -6.04
N PRO A 133 -7.21 12.35 -6.52
CA PRO A 133 -8.26 12.16 -7.53
C PRO A 133 -9.61 12.82 -7.24
N SER A 134 -9.97 13.02 -5.97
CA SER A 134 -11.28 13.58 -5.60
C SER A 134 -11.48 15.03 -6.07
N TYR A 135 -10.39 15.79 -6.26
CA TYR A 135 -10.44 17.19 -6.71
C TYR A 135 -10.41 17.37 -8.23
N ALA A 136 -10.11 16.31 -8.99
CA ALA A 136 -9.94 16.38 -10.45
C ALA A 136 -10.41 15.07 -11.13
N GLN A 137 -11.69 14.73 -10.93
CA GLN A 137 -12.27 13.47 -11.41
C GLN A 137 -12.25 13.32 -12.94
N ASP A 138 -12.24 14.43 -13.69
CA ASP A 138 -12.14 14.46 -15.16
C ASP A 138 -10.72 14.17 -15.67
N LYS A 139 -9.72 14.15 -14.78
CA LYS A 139 -8.29 13.92 -15.08
C LYS A 139 -7.79 12.55 -14.64
N VAL A 140 -8.68 11.71 -14.14
CA VAL A 140 -8.36 10.37 -13.68
C VAL A 140 -9.29 9.36 -14.31
N LYS A 141 -8.85 8.10 -14.36
CA LYS A 141 -9.70 6.97 -14.73
C LYS A 141 -9.67 5.93 -13.61
N LYS A 142 -10.81 5.26 -13.41
CA LYS A 142 -10.91 4.14 -12.47
C LYS A 142 -10.13 2.94 -13.00
N VAL A 143 -9.26 2.36 -12.18
CA VAL A 143 -8.41 1.20 -12.53
C VAL A 143 -8.71 -0.05 -11.72
N GLY A 144 -9.52 0.07 -10.68
CA GLY A 144 -9.90 -1.06 -9.85
C GLY A 144 -10.70 -0.63 -8.64
N GLN A 145 -10.88 -1.56 -7.72
CA GLN A 145 -11.47 -1.30 -6.41
C GLN A 145 -10.72 -2.10 -5.35
N VAL A 146 -10.71 -1.61 -4.12
CA VAL A 146 -10.15 -2.30 -2.96
C VAL A 146 -11.23 -2.42 -1.90
N ILE A 147 -11.42 -3.62 -1.38
CA ILE A 147 -12.19 -3.84 -0.16
C ILE A 147 -11.27 -3.72 1.06
N ARG A 148 -11.76 -3.08 2.11
CA ARG A 148 -11.14 -3.00 3.43
C ARG A 148 -12.15 -3.38 4.50
N ALA A 149 -11.74 -4.23 5.43
CA ALA A 149 -12.48 -4.52 6.65
C ALA A 149 -11.63 -4.17 7.88
N ILE A 150 -12.06 -3.15 8.62
CA ILE A 150 -11.49 -2.81 9.91
C ILE A 150 -12.20 -3.63 10.97
N CYS A 151 -11.46 -4.45 11.69
CA CYS A 151 -11.94 -5.37 12.71
C CYS A 151 -11.39 -4.95 14.07
N LEU A 152 -12.27 -4.74 15.06
CA LEU A 152 -11.89 -4.55 16.45
C LEU A 152 -11.88 -5.90 17.15
N LEU A 153 -10.82 -6.21 17.89
CA LEU A 153 -10.65 -7.48 18.58
C LEU A 153 -10.37 -7.25 20.07
N ARG A 154 -10.74 -8.24 20.89
CA ARG A 154 -10.47 -8.31 22.33
C ARG A 154 -9.45 -9.39 22.70
N HIS A 155 -8.74 -9.90 21.68
CA HIS A 155 -7.69 -10.90 21.79
C HIS A 155 -6.61 -10.61 20.74
N PRO A 156 -5.36 -11.06 20.96
CA PRO A 156 -4.34 -11.01 19.94
C PRO A 156 -4.67 -11.95 18.77
N VAL A 157 -4.11 -11.64 17.59
CA VAL A 157 -4.19 -12.53 16.43
C VAL A 157 -3.29 -13.75 16.69
N ASN A 158 -3.87 -14.94 16.65
CA ASN A 158 -3.14 -16.18 16.89
C ASN A 158 -2.47 -16.66 15.59
N VAL A 159 -1.14 -16.58 15.54
CA VAL A 159 -0.32 -17.07 14.42
C VAL A 159 0.47 -18.33 14.76
N GLY A 160 0.00 -19.12 15.73
CA GLY A 160 0.60 -20.42 16.07
C GLY A 160 1.97 -20.33 16.75
N SER A 161 2.41 -19.13 17.16
CA SER A 161 3.68 -18.92 17.85
C SER A 161 3.45 -18.64 19.34
N ASN A 162 4.38 -19.05 20.21
CA ASN A 162 4.36 -18.73 21.65
C ASN A 162 4.56 -17.22 21.92
N ALA A 163 4.84 -16.41 20.90
CA ALA A 163 4.87 -14.97 20.99
C ALA A 163 3.52 -14.41 20.54
N SER A 164 2.94 -13.53 21.35
CA SER A 164 1.82 -12.68 20.94
C SER A 164 2.41 -11.35 20.47
N PRO A 165 2.69 -11.16 19.17
CA PRO A 165 3.27 -9.91 18.70
C PRO A 165 2.29 -8.75 18.97
N GLY A 166 2.81 -7.61 19.43
CA GLY A 166 2.01 -6.39 19.62
C GLY A 166 1.50 -5.81 18.29
N SER A 167 2.10 -6.20 17.17
CA SER A 167 1.65 -5.86 15.81
C SER A 167 2.13 -6.92 14.82
N ILE A 168 1.36 -7.19 13.77
CA ILE A 168 1.68 -8.24 12.78
C ILE A 168 1.21 -7.86 11.37
N GLN A 169 1.91 -8.40 10.36
CA GLN A 169 1.52 -8.45 8.96
C GLN A 169 1.34 -9.92 8.58
N ILE A 170 0.24 -10.27 7.94
CA ILE A 170 -0.05 -11.58 7.36
C ILE A 170 -0.35 -11.35 5.88
N ILE A 171 0.28 -12.16 5.04
CA ILE A 171 0.07 -12.18 3.60
C ILE A 171 -0.54 -13.53 3.28
N ILE A 172 -1.67 -13.54 2.59
CA ILE A 172 -2.33 -14.74 2.09
C ILE A 172 -2.13 -14.72 0.57
N PRO A 173 -1.15 -15.48 0.04
CA PRO A 173 -0.88 -15.50 -1.39
C PRO A 173 -2.09 -15.94 -2.19
N GLN A 174 -2.34 -15.29 -3.32
CA GLN A 174 -3.53 -15.48 -4.16
C GLN A 174 -3.83 -16.96 -4.47
N LYS A 175 -2.80 -17.79 -4.70
CA LYS A 175 -2.94 -19.20 -5.07
C LYS A 175 -3.49 -20.06 -3.94
N GLN A 176 -3.22 -19.70 -2.68
CA GLN A 176 -3.73 -20.39 -1.50
C GLN A 176 -5.25 -20.20 -1.32
N VAL A 177 -5.81 -19.20 -1.99
CA VAL A 177 -7.24 -18.82 -1.89
C VAL A 177 -7.93 -18.72 -3.25
N GLN A 178 -7.29 -19.23 -4.32
CA GLN A 178 -7.82 -19.27 -5.70
C GLN A 178 -8.22 -17.89 -6.22
N ARG A 179 -7.34 -16.90 -6.04
CA ARG A 179 -7.51 -15.51 -6.47
C ARG A 179 -6.41 -15.09 -7.46
N HIS A 180 -6.54 -13.88 -8.00
CA HIS A 180 -5.49 -13.19 -8.77
C HIS A 180 -4.68 -12.19 -7.93
N ASN A 181 -5.24 -11.75 -6.80
CA ASN A 181 -4.63 -10.79 -5.89
C ASN A 181 -4.56 -11.36 -4.47
N ASP A 182 -3.43 -11.10 -3.81
CA ASP A 182 -3.22 -11.43 -2.41
C ASP A 182 -4.25 -10.77 -1.47
N ILE A 183 -4.43 -11.37 -0.30
CA ILE A 183 -5.16 -10.76 0.82
C ILE A 183 -4.14 -10.39 1.89
N TYR A 184 -4.21 -9.16 2.36
CA TYR A 184 -3.35 -8.64 3.43
C TYR A 184 -4.13 -8.50 4.73
N VAL A 185 -3.53 -8.91 5.84
CA VAL A 185 -4.02 -8.64 7.19
C VAL A 185 -2.93 -7.96 7.99
N CYS A 186 -3.16 -6.74 8.44
CA CYS A 186 -2.29 -6.10 9.43
C CYS A 186 -3.03 -5.88 10.74
N CYS A 187 -2.35 -6.05 11.86
CA CYS A 187 -2.92 -5.85 13.18
C CYS A 187 -1.97 -5.01 14.04
N MET A 188 -2.55 -4.10 14.80
CA MET A 188 -1.86 -3.18 15.70
C MET A 188 -2.57 -3.22 17.06
N ALA A 189 -1.82 -2.90 18.11
CA ALA A 189 -2.31 -2.93 19.48
C ALA A 189 -1.94 -1.65 20.23
N GLN A 190 -2.16 -1.67 21.55
CA GLN A 190 -1.78 -0.60 22.46
C GLN A 190 -0.28 -0.24 22.36
N THR A 191 0.60 -1.17 22.03
CA THR A 191 2.03 -0.91 21.81
C THR A 191 2.32 0.10 20.69
N ASN A 192 1.37 0.27 19.77
CA ASN A 192 1.41 1.27 18.70
C ASN A 192 0.66 2.55 19.08
N MET A 193 0.03 2.61 20.26
CA MET A 193 -0.82 3.71 20.75
C MET A 193 -2.01 4.04 19.83
N VAL A 194 -2.52 3.04 19.10
CA VAL A 194 -3.71 3.16 18.24
C VAL A 194 -4.97 2.59 18.87
N THR A 195 -4.84 1.84 19.97
CA THR A 195 -5.97 1.23 20.70
C THR A 195 -5.76 1.33 22.22
N PRO A 196 -6.84 1.28 23.03
CA PRO A 196 -6.72 1.09 24.46
C PRO A 196 -6.11 -0.28 24.82
N LYS A 197 -5.79 -0.47 26.10
CA LYS A 197 -5.33 -1.77 26.62
C LYS A 197 -6.33 -2.89 26.33
N ASP A 198 -5.80 -4.07 25.96
CA ASP A 198 -6.55 -5.28 25.63
C ASP A 198 -7.47 -5.14 24.39
N TRP A 199 -7.27 -4.09 23.59
CA TRP A 199 -7.91 -3.91 22.29
C TRP A 199 -6.88 -4.00 21.17
N TYR A 200 -7.33 -4.56 20.06
CA TYR A 200 -6.57 -4.67 18.83
C TYR A 200 -7.42 -4.15 17.68
N VAL A 201 -6.77 -3.53 16.71
CA VAL A 201 -7.39 -3.17 15.45
C VAL A 201 -6.68 -3.94 14.36
N ALA A 202 -7.44 -4.69 13.58
CA ALA A 202 -6.95 -5.44 12.43
C ALA A 202 -7.59 -4.91 11.15
N LEU A 203 -6.85 -4.87 10.06
CA LEU A 203 -7.32 -4.47 8.76
C LEU A 203 -7.13 -5.64 7.80
N VAL A 204 -8.21 -6.11 7.18
CA VAL A 204 -8.16 -7.06 6.07
C VAL A 204 -8.41 -6.32 4.76
N SER A 205 -7.59 -6.52 3.75
CA SER A 205 -7.78 -5.87 2.45
C SER A 205 -7.29 -6.68 1.26
N THR A 206 -7.95 -6.52 0.11
CA THR A 206 -7.56 -7.08 -1.19
C THR A 206 -8.18 -6.26 -2.33
N THR A 207 -7.66 -6.41 -3.55
CA THR A 207 -8.28 -5.91 -4.78
C THR A 207 -9.58 -6.66 -5.04
N VAL A 208 -10.65 -5.97 -5.44
CA VAL A 208 -11.95 -6.60 -5.73
C VAL A 208 -11.90 -7.33 -7.06
N GLU A 209 -12.31 -8.61 -7.07
CA GLU A 209 -12.34 -9.47 -8.27
C GLU A 209 -13.77 -9.91 -8.64
N THR A 210 -14.73 -9.78 -7.73
CA THR A 210 -16.09 -10.29 -7.89
C THR A 210 -17.16 -9.23 -7.53
N SER A 211 -18.42 -9.56 -7.80
CA SER A 211 -19.56 -8.73 -7.38
C SER A 211 -19.92 -8.87 -5.90
N ASN A 212 -19.24 -9.75 -5.15
CA ASN A 212 -19.41 -9.91 -3.70
C ASN A 212 -18.09 -9.71 -2.95
N PRO A 213 -17.60 -8.45 -2.83
CA PRO A 213 -16.27 -8.16 -2.30
C PRO A 213 -16.04 -8.69 -0.88
N GLU A 214 -17.08 -8.68 -0.02
CA GLU A 214 -16.94 -9.13 1.37
C GLU A 214 -16.68 -10.64 1.49
N ALA A 215 -17.15 -11.45 0.52
CA ALA A 215 -16.84 -12.87 0.50
C ALA A 215 -15.36 -13.13 0.19
N GLU A 216 -14.69 -12.24 -0.55
CA GLU A 216 -13.30 -12.38 -0.96
C GLU A 216 -12.32 -12.27 0.22
N ILE A 217 -12.66 -11.46 1.22
CA ILE A 217 -11.82 -11.27 2.42
C ILE A 217 -12.07 -12.29 3.53
N ARG A 218 -13.00 -13.25 3.33
CA ARG A 218 -13.31 -14.28 4.32
C ARG A 218 -12.08 -15.05 4.83
N PRO A 219 -11.10 -15.45 3.99
CA PRO A 219 -9.90 -16.11 4.48
C PRO A 219 -9.12 -15.26 5.50
N GLY A 220 -9.01 -13.95 5.27
CA GLY A 220 -8.37 -13.03 6.21
C GLY A 220 -9.19 -12.82 7.49
N LEU A 221 -10.52 -12.70 7.37
CA LEU A 221 -11.41 -12.57 8.53
C LEU A 221 -11.38 -13.81 9.43
N ALA A 222 -11.27 -15.01 8.86
CA ALA A 222 -11.22 -16.26 9.63
C ALA A 222 -10.01 -16.33 10.58
N LEU A 223 -8.90 -15.63 10.26
CA LEU A 223 -7.72 -15.54 11.12
C LEU A 223 -7.95 -14.62 12.35
N LEU A 224 -9.01 -13.83 12.33
CA LEU A 224 -9.29 -12.79 13.33
C LEU A 224 -10.43 -13.16 14.29
N GLU A 225 -11.12 -14.28 14.07
CA GLU A 225 -12.26 -14.66 14.91
C GLU A 225 -11.83 -15.02 16.35
N PRO A 226 -12.61 -14.66 17.38
CA PRO A 226 -13.88 -13.91 17.31
C PRO A 226 -13.72 -12.38 17.13
N ILE A 227 -14.36 -11.83 16.10
CA ILE A 227 -14.35 -10.37 15.84
C ILE A 227 -15.39 -9.65 16.71
N TYR A 228 -14.97 -8.63 17.47
CA TYR A 228 -15.88 -7.83 18.32
C TYR A 228 -16.77 -6.91 17.47
N GLN A 229 -16.18 -6.21 16.51
CA GLN A 229 -16.91 -5.34 15.58
C GLN A 229 -16.16 -5.23 14.26
N LYS A 230 -16.89 -5.14 13.15
CA LYS A 230 -16.34 -5.05 11.80
C LYS A 230 -16.94 -3.87 11.03
N PHE A 231 -16.09 -3.11 10.35
CA PHE A 231 -16.45 -2.01 9.46
C PHE A 231 -15.92 -2.30 8.07
N VAL A 232 -16.82 -2.53 7.10
CA VAL A 232 -16.45 -2.88 5.72
C VAL A 232 -16.65 -1.67 4.82
N SER A 233 -15.68 -1.40 3.96
CA SER A 233 -15.78 -0.39 2.91
C SER A 233 -15.13 -0.87 1.62
N VAL A 234 -15.66 -0.40 0.50
CA VAL A 234 -15.07 -0.59 -0.83
C VAL A 234 -14.73 0.79 -1.37
N SER A 235 -13.52 0.95 -1.91
CA SER A 235 -13.05 2.21 -2.48
C SER A 235 -12.57 2.00 -3.90
N ASP A 236 -12.88 2.95 -4.77
CA ASP A 236 -12.38 2.98 -6.14
C ASP A 236 -10.90 3.38 -6.15
N LEU A 237 -10.12 2.73 -7.01
CA LEU A 237 -8.75 3.11 -7.32
C LEU A 237 -8.74 3.91 -8.62
N TYR A 238 -7.97 4.99 -8.63
CA TYR A 238 -7.84 5.89 -9.76
C TYR A 238 -6.39 6.07 -10.15
N GLU A 239 -6.13 6.22 -11.44
CA GLU A 239 -4.84 6.65 -11.96
C GLU A 239 -5.02 7.86 -12.89
N PRO A 240 -4.03 8.77 -12.98
CA PRO A 240 -4.12 9.92 -13.85
C PRO A 240 -4.10 9.51 -15.33
N ILE A 241 -4.89 10.20 -16.16
CA ILE A 241 -4.92 9.95 -17.62
C ILE A 241 -3.78 10.64 -18.37
N GLU A 242 -3.11 11.60 -17.74
CA GLU A 242 -1.94 12.33 -18.24
C GLU A 242 -0.94 12.57 -17.10
N ASP A 243 0.32 12.86 -17.44
CA ASP A 243 1.40 13.07 -16.45
C ASP A 243 1.42 14.47 -15.80
N GLY A 244 0.45 15.33 -16.17
CA GLY A 244 0.33 16.69 -15.67
C GLY A 244 1.41 17.66 -16.20
N THR A 245 2.16 17.31 -17.24
CA THR A 245 3.13 18.23 -17.87
C THR A 245 2.45 19.39 -18.60
N THR A 246 1.32 19.13 -19.26
CA THR A 246 0.56 20.13 -20.03
C THR A 246 -0.40 20.92 -19.15
N SER A 247 -1.34 20.24 -18.47
CA SER A 247 -2.36 20.89 -17.63
C SER A 247 -1.79 21.48 -16.33
N ARG A 248 -0.63 20.98 -15.88
CA ARG A 248 0.02 21.30 -14.59
C ARG A 248 -0.84 20.95 -13.36
N VAL A 249 -1.74 20.01 -13.53
CA VAL A 249 -2.41 19.29 -12.44
C VAL A 249 -1.71 17.96 -12.27
N ARG A 250 -1.23 17.68 -11.05
CA ARG A 250 -0.44 16.50 -10.73
C ARG A 250 -1.08 15.74 -9.56
N PHE A 251 -0.88 14.43 -9.57
CA PHE A 251 -1.38 13.49 -8.58
C PHE A 251 -0.23 12.85 -7.82
#